data_AF-A0A412I6G1-F1
#
_entry.id   AF-A0A412I6G1-F1
#
_cell.length_a   1.000
_cell.length_b   1.000
_cell.length_c   1.000
_cell.angle_alpha   90.00
_cell.angle_beta   90.00
_cell.angle_gamma   90.00
#
_symmetry.space_group_name_H-M   'P 1'
#
loop_
_entity.id
_entity.type
_entity.pdbx_description
1 polymer ?
#
loop_
_entity_poly.entity_id
_entity_poly.type
_entity_poly.pdbx_seq_one_letter_code
_entity_poly.pdbx_strand_id
1 'polypeptide(L)' 'MPRIKRCPFCHSTAHLVIDWDSKKINGYYGQYVICTLCSKRTKTEPTSDQAIEEWNHHVLKKNIQLTLF' A
#
# COMPACT_ATOMS: atom_id res chain seq x y z
N MET A 1 13.60 6.46 -4.42
CA MET A 1 12.37 5.62 -4.43
C MET A 1 12.61 4.31 -3.69
N PRO A 2 11.93 4.10 -2.56
CA PRO A 2 11.90 2.82 -1.85
C PRO A 2 11.34 1.70 -2.73
N ARG A 3 11.78 0.46 -2.49
CA ARG A 3 11.25 -0.71 -3.18
C ARG A 3 9.90 -1.12 -2.58
N ILE A 4 8.90 -1.36 -3.42
CA ILE A 4 7.58 -1.83 -3.00
C ILE A 4 7.68 -3.30 -2.57
N LYS A 5 7.29 -3.62 -1.33
CA LYS A 5 7.17 -4.99 -0.84
C LYS A 5 5.98 -5.71 -1.49
N ARG A 6 6.04 -7.03 -1.54
CA ARG A 6 4.89 -7.87 -1.96
C ARG A 6 3.70 -7.64 -1.04
N CYS A 7 2.50 -7.93 -1.54
CA CYS A 7 1.29 -7.80 -0.77
C CYS A 7 1.36 -8.63 0.52
N PRO A 8 1.11 -8.03 1.70
CA PRO A 8 1.18 -8.77 2.95
C PRO A 8 0.05 -9.79 3.09
N PHE A 9 -1.03 -9.69 2.30
CA PHE A 9 -2.21 -10.57 2.40
C PHE A 9 -2.16 -11.78 1.47
N CYS A 10 -1.76 -11.58 0.21
CA CYS A 10 -1.77 -12.62 -0.82
C CYS A 10 -0.39 -12.90 -1.43
N HIS A 11 0.65 -12.20 -0.95
CA HIS A 11 2.03 -12.32 -1.44
C HIS A 11 2.24 -12.02 -2.93
N SER A 12 1.22 -11.53 -3.64
CA SER A 12 1.33 -11.09 -5.03
C SER A 12 2.06 -9.74 -5.15
N THR A 13 2.30 -9.32 -6.38
CA THR A 13 2.92 -8.04 -6.73
C THR A 13 1.99 -6.89 -6.34
N ALA A 14 2.61 -5.78 -5.96
CA ALA A 14 1.93 -4.52 -5.67
C ALA A 14 2.53 -3.42 -6.56
N HIS A 15 1.68 -2.49 -6.97
CA HIS A 15 2.02 -1.44 -7.93
C HIS A 15 1.64 -0.08 -7.38
N LEU A 16 2.47 0.91 -7.64
CA LEU A 16 2.15 2.32 -7.40
C LEU A 16 1.23 2.82 -8.53
N VAL A 17 0.16 3.52 -8.16
CA VAL A 17 -0.83 4.08 -9.07
C VAL A 17 -1.05 5.54 -8.73
N ILE A 18 -1.16 6.38 -9.76
CA ILE A 18 -1.54 7.78 -9.62
C ILE A 18 -3.07 7.84 -9.60
N ASP A 19 -3.62 8.51 -8.59
CA ASP A 19 -5.03 8.79 -8.45
C ASP A 19 -5.41 10.03 -9.28
N TRP A 20 -5.90 9.79 -10.49
CA TRP A 20 -6.32 10.83 -11.42
C TRP A 20 -7.74 11.33 -11.16
N ASP A 21 -8.57 10.52 -10.51
CA ASP A 21 -10.00 10.79 -10.28
C ASP A 21 -10.23 11.63 -9.02
N SER A 22 -9.32 11.55 -8.05
CA SER A 22 -9.40 12.32 -6.81
C SER A 22 -8.95 13.78 -6.98
N LYS A 23 -9.41 14.63 -6.06
CA LYS A 23 -8.92 16.01 -5.95
C LYS A 23 -7.40 16.00 -5.67
N LYS A 24 -6.71 16.96 -6.30
CA LYS A 24 -5.27 17.17 -6.09
C LYS A 24 -4.97 17.48 -4.63
N ILE A 25 -3.91 16.87 -4.11
CA ILE A 25 -3.38 17.13 -2.78
C ILE A 25 -2.25 18.15 -2.94
N ASN A 26 -2.40 19.35 -2.37
CA ASN A 26 -1.41 20.44 -2.49
C ASN A 26 -0.97 20.76 -3.93
N GLY A 27 -1.88 20.61 -4.91
CA GLY A 27 -1.60 20.85 -6.32
C GLY A 27 -1.04 19.65 -7.11
N TYR A 28 -0.77 18.53 -6.45
CA TYR A 28 -0.27 17.29 -7.05
C TYR A 28 -1.35 16.21 -7.12
N TYR A 29 -1.25 15.33 -8.12
CA TYR A 29 -2.07 14.12 -8.13
C TYR A 29 -1.60 13.19 -7.03
N GLY A 30 -2.55 12.69 -6.25
CA GLY A 30 -2.28 11.74 -5.20
C GLY A 30 -1.83 10.39 -5.77
N GLN A 31 -1.18 9.59 -4.95
CA GLN A 31 -0.60 8.31 -5.35
C GLN A 31 -0.89 7.28 -4.26
N TYR A 32 -1.14 6.03 -4.65
CA TYR A 32 -1.37 4.93 -3.71
C TYR A 32 -0.75 3.65 -4.25
N VAL A 33 -0.44 2.71 -3.36
CA VAL A 33 -0.01 1.37 -3.76
C VAL A 33 -1.19 0.42 -3.68
N ILE A 34 -1.37 -0.42 -4.70
CA ILE A 34 -2.43 -1.42 -4.78
C ILE A 34 -1.86 -2.80 -5.14
N CYS A 35 -2.40 -3.85 -4.52
CA CYS A 35 -2.20 -5.21 -4.99
C CYS A 35 -3.22 -5.54 -6.09
N THR A 36 -2.73 -5.97 -7.24
CA THR A 36 -3.56 -6.34 -8.41
C THR A 36 -4.39 -7.59 -8.20
N LEU A 37 -3.99 -8.47 -7.26
CA LEU A 37 -4.69 -9.74 -7.02
C LEU A 37 -5.84 -9.61 -6.01
N CYS A 38 -5.60 -8.98 -4.87
CA CYS A 38 -6.60 -8.87 -3.80
C CYS A 38 -7.22 -7.47 -3.66
N SER A 39 -6.86 -6.54 -4.55
CA SER A 39 -7.34 -5.16 -4.61
C SER A 39 -7.13 -4.34 -3.33
N LYS A 40 -6.35 -4.84 -2.36
CA LYS A 40 -5.94 -4.08 -1.19
C LYS A 40 -5.05 -2.93 -1.63
N ARG A 41 -5.39 -1.72 -1.18
CA ARG A 41 -4.64 -0.49 -1.45
C ARG A 41 -4.37 0.33 -0.20
N THR A 42 -3.33 1.16 -0.24
CA THR A 42 -3.04 2.19 0.76
C THR A 42 -4.00 3.38 0.64
N LYS A 43 -3.84 4.36 1.52
CA LYS A 43 -4.42 5.68 1.31
C LYS A 43 -3.70 6.38 0.16
N THR A 44 -4.36 7.43 -0.33
CA THR A 44 -3.81 8.32 -1.34
C THR A 44 -2.90 9.33 -0.65
N GLU A 45 -1.61 9.27 -0.97
CA GLU A 45 -0.56 10.13 -0.44
C GLU A 45 -0.06 11.11 -1.51
N PRO A 46 0.49 12.27 -1.14
CA PRO A 46 0.93 13.28 -2.12
C PRO A 46 2.20 12.88 -2.89
N THR A 47 2.98 11.92 -2.39
CA THR A 47 4.22 11.46 -3.04
C THR A 47 4.28 9.93 -3.15
N SER A 48 5.00 9.45 -4.17
CA SER A 48 5.27 8.02 -4.36
C SER A 48 5.97 7.41 -3.16
N ASP A 49 6.99 8.08 -2.62
CA ASP A 49 7.77 7.58 -1.50
C ASP A 49 6.91 7.35 -0.25
N GLN A 50 5.97 8.26 0.05
CA GLN A 50 5.02 8.11 1.15
C GLN A 50 4.04 6.95 0.93
N ALA A 51 3.47 6.83 -0.28
CA ALA A 51 2.57 5.73 -0.61
C ALA A 51 3.26 4.36 -0.47
N ILE A 52 4.53 4.28 -0.88
CA ILE A 52 5.34 3.07 -0.77
C ILE A 52 5.71 2.78 0.68
N GLU A 53 6.06 3.81 1.45
CA GLU A 53 6.36 3.68 2.87
C GLU A 53 5.14 3.20 3.67
N GLU A 54 3.95 3.77 3.42
CA GLU A 54 2.70 3.32 4.03
C GLU A 54 2.45 1.84 3.72
N TRP A 55 2.56 1.43 2.44
CA TRP A 55 2.39 0.04 2.04
C TRP A 55 3.40 -0.89 2.72
N ASN A 56 4.66 -0.47 2.82
CA ASN A 56 5.72 -1.26 3.41
C ASN A 56 5.61 -1.37 4.93
N HIS A 57 4.90 -0.44 5.57
CA HIS A 57 4.53 -0.43 6.99
C HIS A 57 3.23 -1.17 7.29
N HIS A 58 2.45 -1.58 6.28
CA HIS A 58 1.36 -2.53 6.45
C HIS A 58 1.93 -3.91 6.83
N VAL A 59 2.33 -4.05 8.08
CA VAL A 59 2.63 -5.33 8.70
C VAL A 59 1.28 -5.98 9.00
N LEU A 60 1.06 -7.20 8.51
CA LEU A 60 0.03 -8.07 9.09
C LEU A 60 0.26 -8.01 10.60
N LYS A 61 -0.65 -7.38 11.37
CA LYS A 61 -0.70 -7.58 12.82
C LYS A 61 -1.01 -9.05 13.03
N LYS A 62 0.03 -9.91 12.97
CA LYS A 62 -0.02 -11.31 13.38
C LYS A 62 -0.07 -11.31 14.91
N ASN A 63 -1.18 -10.83 15.46
CA ASN A 63 -1.63 -11.20 16.80
C ASN A 63 -2.45 -12.50 16.70
N ILE A 64 -2.06 -13.42 15.82
CA ILE A 64 -2.50 -14.80 15.95
C ILE A 64 -1.53 -15.41 16.96
N GLN A 65 -1.84 -15.24 18.24
CA GLN A 65 -1.26 -16.07 19.27
C GLN A 65 -1.73 -17.49 18.97
N LEU A 66 -0.87 -18.30 18.37
CA LEU A 66 -1.14 -19.72 18.17
C LEU A 66 -1.18 -20.35 19.56
N THR A 67 -2.38 -20.58 20.09
CA THR A 67 -2.57 -21.41 21.27
C THR A 67 -2.20 -22.83 20.87
N LEU A 68 -0.98 -23.24 21.23
CA LEU A 68 -0.58 -24.64 21.21
C LEU A 68 -1.32 -25.31 22.37
N PHE A 69 -2.34 -26.09 22.04
CA PHE A 69 -2.94 -27.06 22.96
C PHE A 69 -2.14 -28.37 22.89
#